data_AF-A0ABD2VYY1-F1
#
_entry.id   AF-A0ABD2VYY1-F1
#
_cell.length_a   1.000
_cell.length_b   1.000
_cell.length_c   1.000
_cell.angle_alpha   90.00
_cell.angle_beta   90.00
_cell.angle_gamma   90.00
#
_symmetry.space_group_name_H-M   'P 1'
#
loop_
_entity.id
_entity.type
_entity.pdbx_description
1 polymer ?
#
loop_
_entity_poly.entity_id
_entity_poly.type
_entity_poly.pdbx_seq_one_letter_code
_entity_poly.pdbx_strand_id
1 'polypeptide(L)'
;MLNIGDVPTFNGKQGSSVVDLTFACETLAPRVLSWTVSGVYTHSDHQAIVFEIEDDEASSRPSTRQSYRWNARTLDVDRFSAVVSGASVAPGTAEDMASSLMDVITSACDASMSRAVPRRRHEPVYWWTAEIAKLRRSCIRARRLSQRSRGRQDEEAHSANYASARRLLRVAIKSSKRRCWSQLCDEVDSDVWGRPYRIAMSHLRCPQTRQPSSPLLVRDAVAALFP
;
A
#
# COMPACT_ATOMS: atom_id res chain seq x y z
N MET A 1 -0.82 -20.43 12.61
CA MET A 1 -2.03 -19.85 12.00
C MET A 1 -2.48 -18.70 12.87
N LEU A 2 -2.80 -17.54 12.30
CA LEU A 2 -3.12 -16.31 13.05
C LEU A 2 -4.61 -15.98 13.13
N ASN A 3 -5.46 -16.65 12.34
CA ASN A 3 -6.90 -16.43 12.39
C ASN A 3 -7.43 -16.73 13.80
N ILE A 4 -8.14 -15.77 14.38
CA ILE A 4 -8.78 -15.88 15.69
C ILE A 4 -10.26 -15.56 15.54
N GLY A 5 -11.12 -16.45 16.07
CA GLY A 5 -12.57 -16.27 16.08
C GLY A 5 -13.27 -16.79 14.82
N ASP A 6 -14.58 -16.51 14.76
CA ASP A 6 -15.55 -17.04 13.79
C ASP A 6 -16.14 -15.95 12.89
N VAL A 7 -15.60 -14.72 12.97
CA VAL A 7 -16.09 -13.59 12.18
C VAL A 7 -15.89 -13.88 10.69
N PRO A 8 -16.94 -13.83 9.87
CA PRO A 8 -16.86 -14.23 8.47
C PRO A 8 -16.05 -13.22 7.65
N THR A 9 -15.00 -13.72 7.00
CA THR A 9 -14.17 -12.97 6.05
C THR A 9 -14.87 -12.76 4.71
N PHE A 10 -15.90 -13.54 4.40
CA PHE A 10 -16.78 -13.37 3.24
C PHE A 10 -18.25 -13.25 3.66
N ASN A 11 -18.99 -12.30 3.08
CA ASN A 11 -20.43 -12.12 3.29
C ASN A 11 -21.15 -11.89 1.96
N GLY A 12 -21.72 -12.97 1.42
CA GLY A 12 -22.53 -12.96 0.21
C GLY A 12 -24.03 -12.96 0.49
N LYS A 13 -24.83 -12.92 -0.59
CA LYS A 13 -26.30 -13.02 -0.50
C LYS A 13 -26.79 -14.39 -0.01
N GLN A 14 -26.02 -15.44 -0.27
CA GLN A 14 -26.37 -16.83 0.03
C GLN A 14 -25.80 -17.34 1.37
N GLY A 15 -24.99 -16.53 2.06
CA GLY A 15 -24.37 -16.92 3.32
C GLY A 15 -23.07 -16.19 3.62
N SER A 16 -22.46 -16.56 4.74
CA SER A 16 -21.20 -16.01 5.23
C SER A 16 -20.23 -17.14 5.55
N SER A 17 -18.94 -16.96 5.26
CA SER A 17 -17.91 -17.97 5.44
C SER A 17 -16.57 -17.37 5.86
N VAL A 18 -15.69 -18.21 6.43
CA VAL A 18 -14.30 -17.88 6.77
C VAL A 18 -13.39 -18.58 5.77
N VAL A 19 -13.06 -17.90 4.67
CA VAL A 19 -12.27 -18.47 3.55
C VAL A 19 -10.88 -17.85 3.44
N ASP A 20 -10.69 -16.66 3.99
CA ASP A 20 -9.41 -15.95 4.01
C ASP A 20 -8.56 -16.36 5.23
N LEU A 21 -7.36 -16.91 5.00
CA LEU A 21 -6.44 -17.41 6.03
C LEU A 21 -5.16 -16.56 6.12
N THR A 22 -4.64 -16.38 7.34
CA THR A 22 -3.41 -15.65 7.66
C THR A 22 -2.45 -16.57 8.42
N PHE A 23 -1.22 -16.67 7.92
CA PHE A 23 -0.12 -17.42 8.55
C PHE A 23 1.05 -16.49 8.83
N ALA A 24 1.82 -16.81 9.87
CA ALA A 24 3.09 -16.16 10.18
C ALA A 24 4.09 -17.23 10.62
N CYS A 25 5.38 -16.94 10.45
CA CYS A 25 6.46 -17.75 11.02
C CYS A 25 6.51 -17.62 12.54
N GLU A 26 7.15 -18.59 13.19
CA GLU A 26 7.23 -18.70 14.66
C GLU A 26 7.86 -17.47 15.33
N THR A 27 8.78 -16.80 14.64
CA THR A 27 9.43 -15.57 15.15
C THR A 27 8.56 -14.32 15.03
N LEU A 28 7.61 -14.29 14.09
CA LEU A 28 6.74 -13.13 13.84
C LEU A 28 5.39 -13.28 14.55
N ALA A 29 4.88 -14.50 14.70
CA ALA A 29 3.56 -14.75 15.28
C ALA A 29 3.35 -14.11 16.66
N PRO A 30 4.33 -14.11 17.61
CA PRO A 30 4.17 -13.46 18.90
C PRO A 30 4.05 -11.93 18.82
N ARG A 31 4.56 -11.32 17.74
CA ARG A 31 4.56 -9.88 17.52
C ARG A 31 3.31 -9.40 16.81
N VAL A 32 2.49 -10.29 16.26
CA VAL A 32 1.25 -9.91 15.60
C VAL A 32 0.18 -9.66 16.64
N LEU A 33 -0.20 -8.40 16.79
CA LEU A 33 -1.22 -7.95 17.73
C LEU A 33 -2.53 -7.64 16.99
N SER A 34 -3.63 -7.65 17.75
CA SER A 34 -4.91 -7.10 17.30
C SER A 34 -5.44 -7.67 15.97
N TRP A 35 -5.12 -8.94 15.67
CA TRP A 35 -5.65 -9.60 14.48
C TRP A 35 -7.17 -9.62 14.52
N THR A 36 -7.81 -9.07 13.50
CA THR A 36 -9.26 -8.98 13.44
C THR A 36 -9.77 -8.86 12.00
N VAL A 37 -10.97 -9.37 11.78
CA VAL A 37 -11.71 -9.10 10.56
C VAL A 37 -12.34 -7.71 10.67
N SER A 38 -11.87 -6.79 9.84
CA SER A 38 -12.28 -5.40 9.82
C SER A 38 -13.70 -5.24 9.28
N GLY A 39 -14.56 -4.68 10.14
CA GLY A 39 -15.90 -4.25 9.75
C GLY A 39 -15.95 -3.02 8.82
N VAL A 40 -14.79 -2.53 8.34
CA VAL A 40 -14.73 -1.44 7.37
C VAL A 40 -15.36 -1.87 6.05
N TYR A 41 -16.25 -1.03 5.50
CA TYR A 41 -16.90 -1.33 4.23
C TYR A 41 -15.92 -1.13 3.06
N THR A 42 -15.61 -2.23 2.38
CA THR A 42 -14.71 -2.32 1.21
C THR A 42 -15.46 -2.18 -0.12
N HIS A 43 -16.80 -2.15 -0.11
CA HIS A 43 -17.63 -2.32 -1.32
C HIS A 43 -17.46 -3.70 -1.99
N SER A 44 -16.84 -4.64 -1.29
CA SER A 44 -16.69 -6.05 -1.66
C SER A 44 -17.54 -6.92 -0.72
N ASP A 45 -17.86 -8.13 -1.17
CA ASP A 45 -18.37 -9.23 -0.35
C ASP A 45 -17.27 -9.81 0.58
N HIS A 46 -16.00 -9.59 0.27
CA HIS A 46 -14.89 -9.85 1.19
C HIS A 46 -14.70 -8.72 2.22
N GLN A 47 -14.47 -9.11 3.47
CA GLN A 47 -14.07 -8.25 4.57
C GLN A 47 -12.54 -8.15 4.64
N ALA A 48 -12.03 -6.96 4.99
CA ALA A 48 -10.59 -6.79 5.15
C ALA A 48 -10.12 -7.46 6.44
N ILE A 49 -8.96 -8.11 6.45
CA ILE A 49 -8.27 -8.54 7.67
C ILE A 49 -7.27 -7.45 8.06
N VAL A 50 -7.23 -7.09 9.35
CA VAL A 50 -6.34 -6.06 9.88
C VAL A 50 -5.65 -6.61 11.13
N PHE A 51 -4.36 -6.35 11.25
CA PHE A 51 -3.54 -6.67 12.41
C PHE A 51 -2.43 -5.63 12.53
N GLU A 52 -1.86 -5.55 13.72
CA GLU A 52 -0.70 -4.71 14.02
C GLU A 52 0.51 -5.62 14.26
N ILE A 53 1.71 -5.10 14.03
CA ILE A 53 2.95 -5.81 14.34
C ILE A 53 3.67 -4.95 15.36
N GLU A 54 3.92 -5.52 16.54
CA GLU A 54 4.71 -4.88 17.58
C GLU A 54 6.16 -4.74 17.10
N ASP A 55 6.64 -3.50 17.12
CA ASP A 55 8.05 -3.19 16.92
C ASP A 55 8.77 -3.43 18.24
N ASP A 56 9.89 -4.14 18.17
CA ASP A 56 10.67 -4.51 19.33
C ASP A 56 11.33 -3.26 19.94
N GLU A 57 10.80 -2.75 21.06
CA GLU A 57 11.38 -1.62 21.81
C GLU A 57 12.79 -1.94 22.34
N ALA A 58 13.17 -3.21 22.51
CA ALA A 58 14.58 -3.54 22.80
C ALA A 58 15.52 -3.21 21.61
N SER A 59 14.95 -2.97 20.43
CA SER A 59 15.65 -2.53 19.22
C SER A 59 15.40 -1.05 18.88
N SER A 60 14.67 -0.31 19.73
CA SER A 60 14.39 1.13 19.57
C SER A 60 15.59 1.98 20.00
N ARG A 61 16.71 1.80 19.28
CA ARG A 61 17.64 2.93 19.08
C ARG A 61 16.80 4.09 18.52
N PRO A 62 17.01 5.34 19.00
CA PRO A 62 16.24 6.49 18.56
C PRO A 62 16.18 6.48 17.03
N SER A 63 14.96 6.53 16.49
CA SER A 63 14.70 6.46 15.06
C SER A 63 15.17 7.75 14.37
N THR A 64 16.49 7.90 14.25
CA THR A 64 17.14 8.51 13.11
C THR A 64 17.35 7.45 12.02
N ARG A 65 16.54 6.38 11.99
CA ARG A 65 16.56 5.36 10.94
C ARG A 65 16.04 5.99 9.64
N GLN A 66 16.90 6.79 9.01
CA GLN A 66 16.93 6.91 7.55
C GLN A 66 16.73 5.50 7.03
N SER A 67 15.70 5.30 6.21
CA SER A 67 15.28 3.98 5.75
C SER A 67 16.48 3.15 5.30
N TYR A 68 16.87 2.15 6.09
CA TYR A 68 17.97 1.22 5.79
C TYR A 68 17.73 0.38 4.54
N ARG A 69 16.59 0.53 3.87
CA ARG A 69 16.36 -0.15 2.61
C ARG A 69 17.20 0.50 1.54
N TRP A 70 18.09 -0.26 0.93
CA TRP A 70 18.68 0.07 -0.35
C TRP A 70 17.66 -0.15 -1.47
N ASN A 71 17.75 0.69 -2.50
CA ASN A 71 17.01 0.48 -3.74
C ASN A 71 17.81 -0.48 -4.63
N ALA A 72 17.52 -1.78 -4.54
CA ALA A 72 18.19 -2.80 -5.34
C ALA A 72 18.11 -2.57 -6.86
N ARG A 73 17.17 -1.74 -7.35
CA ARG A 73 17.09 -1.37 -8.78
C ARG A 73 18.23 -0.46 -9.22
N THR A 74 18.91 0.20 -8.29
CA THR A 74 20.05 1.08 -8.57
C THR A 74 21.38 0.40 -8.28
N LEU A 75 21.40 -0.93 -8.18
CA LEU A 75 22.61 -1.69 -7.91
C LEU A 75 23.63 -1.50 -9.04
N ASP A 76 24.78 -0.96 -8.67
CA ASP A 76 26.01 -0.99 -9.44
C ASP A 76 26.80 -2.26 -9.07
N VAL A 77 26.76 -3.26 -9.95
CA VAL A 77 27.36 -4.59 -9.70
C VAL A 77 28.87 -4.49 -9.58
N ASP A 78 29.52 -3.62 -10.36
CA ASP A 78 30.98 -3.50 -10.38
C ASP A 78 31.45 -2.87 -9.07
N ARG A 79 30.77 -1.81 -8.62
CA ARG A 79 31.07 -1.15 -7.36
C ARG A 79 30.80 -2.05 -6.16
N PHE A 80 29.72 -2.84 -6.20
CA PHE A 80 29.43 -3.81 -5.14
C PHE A 80 30.53 -4.88 -5.06
N SER A 81 30.90 -5.45 -6.21
CA SER A 81 31.92 -6.51 -6.31
C SER A 81 33.28 -6.00 -5.83
N ALA A 82 33.68 -4.79 -6.22
CA ALA A 82 34.95 -4.19 -5.80
C ALA A 82 35.06 -4.07 -4.26
N VAL A 83 33.97 -3.67 -3.58
CA VAL A 83 33.96 -3.54 -2.11
C VAL A 83 34.01 -4.91 -1.44
N VAL A 84 33.25 -5.89 -1.94
CA VAL A 84 33.21 -7.24 -1.36
C VAL A 84 34.55 -7.97 -1.57
N SER A 85 35.14 -7.89 -2.77
CA SER A 85 36.42 -8.53 -3.08
C SER A 85 37.60 -7.89 -2.35
N GLY A 86 37.51 -6.61 -1.99
CA GLY A 86 38.52 -5.91 -1.19
C GLY A 86 38.38 -6.12 0.33
N ALA A 87 37.30 -6.75 0.78
CA ALA A 87 37.03 -6.94 2.20
C ALA A 87 37.69 -8.20 2.76
N SER A 88 38.15 -8.13 4.01
CA SER A 88 38.64 -9.26 4.77
C SER A 88 37.90 -9.33 6.10
N VAL A 89 37.34 -10.49 6.42
CA VAL A 89 36.72 -10.75 7.72
C VAL A 89 37.77 -11.38 8.61
N ALA A 90 38.14 -10.68 9.69
CA ALA A 90 39.11 -11.19 10.64
C ALA A 90 38.55 -12.44 11.35
N PRO A 91 39.39 -13.45 11.61
CA PRO A 91 38.98 -14.62 12.39
C PRO A 91 38.69 -14.20 13.84
N GLY A 92 37.60 -14.72 14.39
CA GLY A 92 37.12 -14.40 15.74
C GLY A 92 36.06 -15.40 16.18
N THR A 93 35.22 -15.00 17.15
CA THR A 93 34.04 -15.79 17.50
C THR A 93 33.05 -15.80 16.32
N ALA A 94 32.09 -16.73 16.35
CA ALA A 94 31.05 -16.79 15.31
C ALA A 94 30.28 -15.46 15.22
N GLU A 95 30.02 -14.84 16.36
CA GLU A 95 29.36 -13.55 16.50
C GLU A 95 30.20 -12.41 15.90
N ASP A 96 31.51 -12.37 16.17
CA ASP A 96 32.41 -11.34 15.63
C ASP A 96 32.54 -11.43 14.11
N MET A 97 32.64 -12.64 13.58
CA MET A 97 32.70 -12.89 12.14
C MET A 97 31.39 -12.53 11.46
N ALA A 98 30.24 -12.87 12.08
CA ALA A 98 28.93 -12.49 11.56
C ALA A 98 28.74 -10.98 11.54
N SER A 99 29.15 -10.27 12.60
CA SER A 99 29.09 -8.80 12.65
C SER A 99 29.97 -8.18 11.57
N SER A 100 31.20 -8.66 11.43
CA SER A 100 32.15 -8.16 10.42
C SER A 100 31.64 -8.37 9.00
N LEU A 101 31.03 -9.54 8.73
CA LEU A 101 30.41 -9.82 7.44
C LEU A 101 29.23 -8.89 7.16
N MET A 102 28.39 -8.62 8.16
CA MET A 102 27.26 -7.69 8.03
C MET A 102 27.74 -6.26 7.73
N ASP A 103 28.85 -5.83 8.33
CA ASP A 103 29.45 -4.51 8.05
C ASP A 103 29.97 -4.42 6.61
N VAL A 104 30.63 -5.47 6.11
CA VAL A 104 31.09 -5.56 4.73
C VAL A 104 29.91 -5.48 3.75
N ILE A 105 28.86 -6.26 3.98
CA ILE A 105 27.65 -6.26 3.14
C ILE A 105 26.97 -4.88 3.17
N THR A 106 26.88 -4.27 4.35
CA THR A 106 26.29 -2.93 4.52
C THR A 106 27.08 -1.88 3.76
N SER A 107 28.41 -1.89 3.87
CA SER A 107 29.31 -0.99 3.16
C SER A 107 29.22 -1.17 1.64
N ALA A 108 29.19 -2.42 1.17
CA ALA A 108 29.04 -2.73 -0.24
C ALA A 108 27.70 -2.20 -0.80
N CYS A 109 26.60 -2.41 -0.07
CA CYS A 109 25.29 -1.87 -0.44
C CYS A 109 25.25 -0.33 -0.40
N ASP A 110 25.90 0.31 0.57
CA ASP A 110 25.98 1.78 0.67
C ASP A 110 26.78 2.39 -0.48
N ALA A 111 27.83 1.71 -0.93
CA ALA A 111 28.61 2.12 -2.08
C ALA A 111 27.84 1.92 -3.40
N SER A 112 27.11 0.80 -3.54
CA SER A 112 26.55 0.38 -4.83
C SER A 112 25.07 0.70 -5.04
N MET A 113 24.33 1.08 -4.01
CA MET A 113 22.89 1.34 -4.12
C MET A 113 22.49 2.65 -3.46
N SER A 114 21.58 3.37 -4.10
CA SER A 114 20.89 4.50 -3.46
C SER A 114 19.99 4.03 -2.30
N ARG A 115 19.79 4.90 -1.31
CA ARG A 115 18.80 4.65 -0.24
C ARG A 115 17.39 4.72 -0.82
N ALA A 116 16.54 3.76 -0.46
CA ALA A 116 15.13 3.78 -0.80
C ALA A 116 14.46 4.93 -0.05
N VAL A 117 13.82 5.84 -0.78
CA VAL A 117 13.07 6.95 -0.19
C VAL A 117 11.75 6.40 0.37
N PRO A 118 11.32 6.82 1.58
CA PRO A 118 9.99 6.50 2.08
C PRO A 118 8.93 6.82 1.04
N ARG A 119 7.99 5.90 0.81
CA ARG A 119 6.87 6.18 -0.08
C ARG A 119 6.13 7.39 0.46
N ARG A 120 6.02 8.46 -0.34
CA ARG A 120 5.19 9.61 -0.02
C ARG A 120 3.79 9.08 0.29
N ARG A 121 3.20 9.52 1.41
CA ARG A 121 1.80 9.21 1.70
C ARG A 121 0.99 9.66 0.50
N HIS A 122 0.23 8.74 -0.09
CA HIS A 122 -0.62 9.08 -1.21
C HIS A 122 -1.59 10.16 -0.75
N GLU A 123 -1.62 11.27 -1.48
CA GLU A 123 -2.66 12.26 -1.29
C GLU A 123 -4.02 11.60 -1.50
N PRO A 124 -5.03 11.96 -0.68
CA PRO A 124 -6.38 11.50 -0.91
C PRO A 124 -6.80 11.76 -2.35
N VAL A 125 -7.52 10.82 -2.94
CA VAL A 125 -8.02 10.97 -4.32
C VAL A 125 -8.82 12.27 -4.42
N TYR A 126 -8.72 12.97 -5.54
CA TYR A 126 -9.23 14.33 -5.72
C TYR A 126 -10.71 14.58 -5.36
N TRP A 127 -11.55 13.54 -5.36
CA TRP A 127 -12.97 13.63 -4.99
C TRP A 127 -13.24 13.34 -3.51
N TRP A 128 -12.21 13.01 -2.72
CA TRP A 128 -12.31 12.71 -1.30
C TRP A 128 -12.38 13.99 -0.47
N THR A 129 -13.37 14.07 0.43
CA THR A 129 -13.61 15.25 1.27
C THR A 129 -13.74 14.87 2.75
N ALA A 130 -13.55 15.84 3.65
CA ALA A 130 -13.77 15.65 5.09
C ALA A 130 -15.21 15.19 5.41
N GLU A 131 -16.18 15.65 4.64
CA GLU A 131 -17.58 15.21 4.71
C GLU A 131 -17.73 13.72 4.37
N ILE A 132 -17.15 13.26 3.25
CA ILE A 132 -17.16 11.83 2.88
C ILE A 132 -16.48 10.99 3.96
N ALA A 133 -15.37 11.47 4.53
CA ALA A 133 -14.70 10.79 5.64
C ALA A 133 -15.61 10.68 6.88
N LYS A 134 -16.34 11.75 7.23
CA LYS A 134 -17.32 11.75 8.34
C LYS A 134 -18.47 10.79 8.06
N LEU A 135 -19.09 10.86 6.89
CA LEU A 135 -20.19 9.97 6.48
C LEU A 135 -19.74 8.50 6.44
N ARG A 136 -18.50 8.22 6.03
CA ARG A 136 -17.94 6.87 6.06
C ARG A 136 -17.82 6.35 7.49
N ARG A 137 -17.33 7.16 8.44
CA ARG A 137 -17.30 6.78 9.87
C ARG A 137 -18.70 6.49 10.41
N SER A 138 -19.67 7.35 10.12
CA SER A 138 -21.07 7.16 10.55
C SER A 138 -21.69 5.89 9.96
N CYS A 139 -21.48 5.64 8.66
CA CYS A 139 -21.94 4.43 7.97
C CYS A 139 -21.33 3.15 8.59
N ILE A 140 -20.03 3.16 8.89
CA ILE A 140 -19.36 2.04 9.57
C ILE A 140 -19.94 1.80 10.96
N ARG A 141 -20.17 2.87 11.74
CA ARG A 141 -20.79 2.77 13.07
C ARG A 141 -22.21 2.17 12.98
N ALA A 142 -23.04 2.66 12.06
CA ALA A 142 -24.39 2.16 11.86
C ALA A 142 -24.41 0.69 11.41
N ARG A 143 -23.48 0.28 10.52
CA ARG A 143 -23.30 -1.13 10.13
C ARG A 143 -22.97 -2.01 11.33
N ARG A 144 -22.00 -1.61 12.17
CA ARG A 144 -21.60 -2.37 13.36
C ARG A 144 -22.77 -2.57 14.31
N LEU A 145 -23.58 -1.53 14.53
CA LEU A 145 -24.79 -1.62 15.35
C LEU A 145 -25.80 -2.59 14.74
N SER A 146 -26.12 -2.45 13.44
CA SER A 146 -27.03 -3.34 12.72
C SER A 146 -26.59 -4.81 12.74
N GLN A 147 -25.28 -5.09 12.62
CA GLN A 147 -24.77 -6.45 12.70
C GLN A 147 -24.88 -7.04 14.11
N ARG A 148 -24.65 -6.23 15.16
CA ARG A 148 -24.76 -6.65 16.56
C ARG A 148 -26.19 -6.79 17.06
N SER A 149 -27.15 -6.16 16.41
CA SER A 149 -28.57 -6.19 16.78
C SER A 149 -29.35 -7.33 16.13
N ARG A 150 -28.72 -8.18 15.31
CA ARG A 150 -29.40 -9.34 14.70
C ARG A 150 -30.01 -10.24 15.76
N GLY A 151 -31.27 -10.61 15.58
CA GLY A 151 -32.03 -11.41 16.55
C GLY A 151 -32.48 -10.65 17.80
N ARG A 152 -32.36 -9.31 17.82
CA ARG A 152 -32.87 -8.44 18.89
C ARG A 152 -34.06 -7.63 18.39
N GLN A 153 -34.88 -7.12 19.31
CA GLN A 153 -36.04 -6.28 18.98
C GLN A 153 -35.66 -5.02 18.16
N ASP A 154 -34.47 -4.46 18.38
CA ASP A 154 -34.00 -3.24 17.69
C ASP A 154 -33.41 -3.49 16.29
N GLU A 155 -33.45 -4.72 15.77
CA GLU A 155 -32.82 -5.09 14.50
C GLU A 155 -33.28 -4.20 13.33
N GLU A 156 -34.58 -3.99 13.22
CA GLU A 156 -35.18 -3.24 12.12
C GLU A 156 -34.77 -1.76 12.14
N ALA A 157 -34.79 -1.14 13.34
CA ALA A 157 -34.36 0.24 13.53
C ALA A 157 -32.87 0.44 13.18
N HIS A 158 -32.00 -0.47 13.63
CA HIS A 158 -30.58 -0.40 13.31
C HIS A 158 -30.28 -0.69 11.83
N SER A 159 -31.01 -1.61 11.21
CA SER A 159 -30.93 -1.90 9.77
C SER A 159 -31.35 -0.69 8.93
N ALA A 160 -32.46 -0.04 9.29
CA ALA A 160 -32.93 1.18 8.63
C ALA A 160 -31.91 2.33 8.77
N ASN A 161 -31.32 2.52 9.95
CA ASN A 161 -30.27 3.51 10.17
C ASN A 161 -29.04 3.23 9.30
N TYR A 162 -28.59 1.97 9.23
CA TYR A 162 -27.49 1.59 8.35
C TYR A 162 -27.82 1.85 6.87
N ALA A 163 -29.03 1.52 6.41
CA ALA A 163 -29.46 1.79 5.04
C ALA A 163 -29.43 3.30 4.72
N SER A 164 -29.90 4.13 5.65
CA SER A 164 -29.85 5.60 5.54
C SER A 164 -28.41 6.12 5.47
N ALA A 165 -27.55 5.72 6.41
CA ALA A 165 -26.15 6.13 6.45
C ALA A 165 -25.38 5.70 5.17
N ARG A 166 -25.70 4.51 4.64
CA ARG A 166 -25.15 4.02 3.37
C ARG A 166 -25.62 4.85 2.18
N ARG A 167 -26.90 5.24 2.15
CA ARG A 167 -27.45 6.14 1.12
C ARG A 167 -26.76 7.49 1.14
N LEU A 168 -26.62 8.10 2.31
CA LEU A 168 -25.93 9.40 2.47
C LEU A 168 -24.49 9.34 1.97
N LEU A 169 -23.73 8.33 2.37
CA LEU A 169 -22.35 8.14 1.91
C LEU A 169 -22.29 7.99 0.38
N ARG A 170 -23.16 7.16 -0.21
CA ARG A 170 -23.20 6.93 -1.66
C ARG A 170 -23.54 8.22 -2.42
N VAL A 171 -24.51 8.99 -1.94
CA VAL A 171 -24.90 10.27 -2.54
C VAL A 171 -23.74 11.27 -2.46
N ALA A 172 -23.11 11.45 -1.30
CA ALA A 172 -21.99 12.36 -1.14
C ALA A 172 -20.80 12.01 -2.05
N ILE A 173 -20.45 10.72 -2.17
CA ILE A 173 -19.42 10.27 -3.10
C ILE A 173 -19.81 10.58 -4.55
N LYS A 174 -21.04 10.28 -4.96
CA LYS A 174 -21.51 10.54 -6.34
C LYS A 174 -21.49 12.03 -6.65
N SER A 175 -21.98 12.88 -5.74
CA SER A 175 -22.00 14.33 -5.88
C SER A 175 -20.60 14.92 -5.93
N SER A 176 -19.68 14.48 -5.05
CA SER A 176 -18.30 14.95 -5.05
C SER A 176 -17.57 14.57 -6.34
N LYS A 177 -17.72 13.31 -6.79
CA LYS A 177 -17.15 12.88 -8.08
C LYS A 177 -17.68 13.70 -9.25
N ARG A 178 -19.00 13.96 -9.30
CA ARG A 178 -19.61 14.79 -10.37
C ARG A 178 -19.06 16.21 -10.33
N ARG A 179 -19.03 16.85 -9.16
CA ARG A 179 -18.50 18.22 -8.99
C ARG A 179 -17.05 18.30 -9.43
N CYS A 180 -16.22 17.37 -8.96
CA CYS A 180 -14.80 17.37 -9.32
C CYS A 180 -14.58 17.03 -10.81
N TRP A 181 -15.44 16.22 -11.42
CA TRP A 181 -15.41 15.99 -12.86
C TRP A 181 -15.73 17.27 -13.64
N SER A 182 -16.79 17.99 -13.27
CA SER A 182 -17.10 19.30 -13.88
C SER A 182 -15.94 20.28 -13.74
N GLN A 183 -15.37 20.41 -12.54
CA GLN A 183 -14.18 21.27 -12.32
C GLN A 183 -12.99 20.86 -13.19
N LEU A 184 -12.74 19.55 -13.36
CA LEU A 184 -11.68 19.08 -14.25
C LEU A 184 -11.97 19.43 -15.71
N CYS A 185 -13.22 19.35 -16.17
CA CYS A 185 -13.60 19.78 -17.51
C CYS A 185 -13.37 21.29 -17.70
N ASP A 186 -13.84 22.11 -16.76
CA ASP A 186 -13.66 23.57 -16.81
C ASP A 186 -12.17 23.95 -16.78
N GLU A 187 -11.34 23.21 -16.02
CA GLU A 187 -9.88 23.41 -15.98
C GLU A 187 -9.23 23.18 -17.36
N VAL A 188 -9.72 22.25 -18.19
CA VAL A 188 -9.15 21.97 -19.53
C VAL A 188 -9.23 23.21 -20.44
N ASP A 189 -10.34 23.93 -20.38
CA ASP A 189 -10.56 25.12 -21.21
C ASP A 189 -9.60 26.26 -20.84
N SER A 190 -9.11 26.27 -19.59
CA SER A 190 -8.17 27.28 -19.08
C SER A 190 -6.70 26.87 -19.19
N ASP A 191 -6.38 25.60 -18.98
CA ASP A 191 -5.03 25.05 -19.00
C ASP A 191 -5.04 23.61 -19.55
N VAL A 192 -4.83 23.50 -20.86
CA VAL A 192 -4.78 22.23 -21.59
C VAL A 192 -3.68 21.29 -21.11
N TRP A 193 -2.63 21.79 -20.46
CA TRP A 193 -1.51 20.99 -19.93
C TRP A 193 -1.55 20.82 -18.40
N GLY A 194 -2.64 21.27 -17.78
CA GLY A 194 -2.80 21.36 -16.35
C GLY A 194 -3.04 20.02 -15.65
N ARG A 195 -3.81 20.08 -14.56
CA ARG A 195 -4.13 18.89 -13.76
C ARG A 195 -4.93 17.82 -14.54
N PRO A 196 -5.92 18.15 -15.41
CA PRO A 196 -6.64 17.14 -16.18
C PRO A 196 -5.72 16.33 -17.10
N TYR A 197 -4.83 17.01 -17.83
CA TYR A 197 -3.81 16.37 -18.68
C TYR A 197 -2.88 15.47 -17.87
N ARG A 198 -2.37 15.93 -16.72
CA ARG A 198 -1.52 15.11 -15.84
C ARG A 198 -2.24 13.85 -15.34
N ILE A 199 -3.53 13.93 -15.01
CA ILE A 199 -4.34 12.78 -14.61
C ILE A 199 -4.44 11.79 -15.78
N ALA A 200 -4.83 12.24 -16.98
CA ALA A 200 -4.91 11.38 -18.15
C ALA A 200 -3.57 10.72 -18.47
N MET A 201 -2.49 11.50 -18.49
CA MET A 201 -1.14 10.98 -18.75
C MET A 201 -0.67 10.03 -17.66
N SER A 202 -1.07 10.20 -16.40
CA SER A 202 -0.71 9.23 -15.34
C SER A 202 -1.29 7.84 -15.59
N HIS A 203 -2.45 7.74 -16.25
CA HIS A 203 -3.06 6.49 -16.66
C HIS A 203 -2.46 5.94 -17.97
N LEU A 204 -1.98 6.83 -18.85
CA LEU A 204 -1.32 6.47 -20.11
C LEU A 204 0.18 6.21 -19.95
N ARG A 205 0.77 6.42 -18.76
CA ARG A 205 2.14 6.00 -18.44
C ARG A 205 2.21 4.47 -18.50
N CYS A 206 2.34 3.96 -19.72
CA CYS A 206 2.99 2.70 -19.99
C CYS A 206 4.36 2.77 -19.30
N PRO A 207 4.88 1.68 -18.71
CA PRO A 207 6.29 1.64 -18.34
C PRO A 207 7.05 2.12 -19.56
N GLN A 208 7.87 3.17 -19.44
CA GLN A 208 8.75 3.58 -20.52
C GLN A 208 9.38 2.29 -21.03
N THR A 209 9.04 1.90 -22.25
CA THR A 209 9.78 0.86 -22.94
C THR A 209 11.21 1.35 -22.86
N ARG A 210 12.06 0.59 -22.17
CA ARG A 210 13.47 0.93 -22.03
C ARG A 210 13.94 1.32 -23.43
N GLN A 211 14.44 2.54 -23.59
CA GLN A 211 15.02 2.94 -24.86
C GLN A 211 16.01 1.83 -25.25
N PRO A 212 15.97 1.31 -26.49
CA PRO A 212 16.86 0.25 -26.89
C PRO A 212 18.30 0.71 -26.65
N SER A 213 18.97 0.10 -25.68
CA SER A 213 20.34 0.43 -25.29
C SER A 213 21.36 -0.10 -26.29
N SER A 214 20.91 -0.86 -27.30
CA SER A 214 21.75 -1.36 -28.39
C SER A 214 21.89 -0.29 -29.48
N PRO A 215 23.11 0.20 -29.75
CA PRO A 215 23.37 1.19 -30.80
C PRO A 215 22.94 0.72 -32.19
N LEU A 216 22.98 -0.59 -32.45
CA LEU A 216 22.57 -1.19 -33.72
C LEU A 216 21.05 -1.11 -33.91
N LEU A 217 20.29 -1.44 -32.87
CA LEU A 217 18.82 -1.34 -32.91
C LEU A 217 18.34 0.11 -33.08
N VAL A 218 19.03 1.07 -32.47
CA VAL A 218 18.73 2.50 -32.66
C VAL A 218 19.00 2.91 -34.11
N ARG A 219 20.13 2.48 -34.68
CA ARG A 219 20.52 2.82 -36.05
C ARG A 219 19.54 2.23 -37.08
N ASP A 220 19.13 0.98 -36.89
CA ASP A 220 18.19 0.31 -37.79
C ASP A 220 16.79 0.95 -37.73
N ALA A 221 16.35 1.34 -36.52
CA ALA A 221 15.09 2.05 -36.34
C ALA A 221 15.10 3.45 -37.00
N VAL A 222 16.20 4.19 -36.88
CA VAL A 222 16.34 5.51 -37.51
C VAL A 222 16.34 5.37 -39.04
N ALA A 223 17.05 4.41 -39.60
CA ALA A 223 17.08 4.16 -41.05
C ALA A 223 15.71 3.74 -41.61
N ALA A 224 14.89 3.04 -40.82
CA ALA A 224 13.53 2.65 -41.23
C ALA A 224 12.52 3.81 -41.16
N LEU A 225 12.70 4.75 -40.22
CA LEU A 225 11.78 5.86 -40.01
C LEU A 225 12.11 7.10 -40.85
N PHE A 226 13.38 7.25 -41.23
CA PHE A 226 13.89 8.38 -42.02
C PHE A 226 14.73 7.83 -43.18
N PRO A 227 14.10 7.34 -44.26
CA PRO A 227 14.78 6.82 -45.44
C PRO A 227 15.53 7.90 -46.23
#